data_AF-A0A938JI88-F1
#
_entry.id   AF-A0A938JI88-F1
#
_cell.length_a   1.000
_cell.length_b   1.000
_cell.length_c   1.000
_cell.angle_alpha   90.00
_cell.angle_beta   90.00
_cell.angle_gamma   90.00
#
_symmetry.space_group_name_H-M   'P 1'
#
loop_
_entity.id
_entity.type
_entity.pdbx_description
1 polymer ?
#
loop_
_entity_poly.entity_id
_entity_poly.type
_entity_poly.pdbx_seq_one_letter_code
_entity_poly.pdbx_strand_id
1 'polypeptide(L)'
;MPVGSQRNPLRVAIIGSGPSGFYAAEHILGQDEIRTQVDMFDRLPTPFGLVRAGVAPDHPKIKSVTRVYDKVAEHPDFRFRGNVEFGTDLEYEDLLEYFHAVIFCVGARSDRRLGIPREYLPGSHGASDFVGWYNASPDQRNLTFDFSGDNVVVVGNGNVAMDVARVLMLPPDELVATDIGGHALRALSENKVRQVTI
;
A
#
# COMPACT_ATOMS: atom_id res chain seq x y z
N MET A 1 -13.01 1.19 -36.46
CA MET A 1 -11.65 1.77 -36.50
C MET A 1 -10.74 0.90 -35.64
N PRO A 2 -9.46 0.68 -36.02
CA PRO A 2 -8.58 -0.17 -35.23
C PRO A 2 -8.37 0.40 -33.82
N VAL A 3 -8.27 -0.49 -32.84
CA VAL A 3 -7.89 -0.15 -31.46
C VAL A 3 -6.47 0.43 -31.47
N GLY A 4 -6.23 1.48 -30.69
CA GLY A 4 -4.97 2.21 -30.66
C GLY A 4 -4.89 3.37 -31.66
N SER A 5 -5.96 3.68 -32.38
CA SER A 5 -6.03 4.87 -33.24
C SER A 5 -6.47 6.12 -32.47
N GLN A 6 -6.22 7.31 -33.01
CA GLN A 6 -6.62 8.58 -32.39
C GLN A 6 -8.12 8.68 -32.06
N ARG A 7 -8.98 8.05 -32.86
CA ARG A 7 -10.44 8.03 -32.67
C ARG A 7 -10.95 6.80 -31.91
N ASN A 8 -10.10 5.80 -31.69
CA ASN A 8 -10.41 4.60 -30.91
C ASN A 8 -9.16 4.18 -30.11
N PRO A 9 -8.81 4.94 -29.06
CA PRO A 9 -7.60 4.66 -28.29
C PRO A 9 -7.71 3.33 -27.56
N LEU A 10 -6.57 2.68 -27.31
CA LEU A 10 -6.50 1.50 -26.45
C LEU A 10 -6.74 1.95 -25.00
N ARG A 11 -8.00 1.83 -24.56
CA ARG A 11 -8.42 1.99 -23.17
C ARG A 11 -8.03 0.78 -22.32
N VAL A 12 -7.24 1.00 -21.27
CA VAL A 12 -6.79 -0.02 -20.32
C VAL A 12 -7.24 0.37 -18.90
N ALA A 13 -7.87 -0.58 -18.20
CA ALA A 13 -8.15 -0.45 -16.77
C ALA A 13 -7.01 -1.09 -15.96
N ILE A 14 -6.56 -0.42 -14.90
CA ILE A 14 -5.60 -0.95 -13.94
C ILE A 14 -6.27 -1.00 -12.56
N ILE A 15 -6.36 -2.18 -11.96
CA ILE A 15 -6.98 -2.38 -10.64
C ILE A 15 -5.87 -2.45 -9.57
N GLY A 16 -5.70 -1.37 -8.82
CA GLY A 16 -4.68 -1.19 -7.80
C GLY A 16 -3.63 -0.15 -8.20
N SER A 17 -3.39 0.80 -7.30
CA SER A 17 -2.51 1.95 -7.53
C SER A 17 -1.15 1.86 -6.81
N GLY A 18 -0.70 0.63 -6.56
CA GLY A 18 0.66 0.38 -6.07
C GLY A 18 1.73 0.54 -7.16
N PRO A 19 3.01 0.26 -6.85
CA PRO A 19 4.11 0.34 -7.80
C PRO A 19 3.85 -0.40 -9.12
N SER A 20 3.33 -1.63 -9.07
CA SER A 20 3.05 -2.42 -10.27
C SER A 20 2.03 -1.72 -11.19
N GLY A 21 1.01 -1.09 -10.62
CA GLY A 21 0.02 -0.34 -11.37
C GLY A 21 0.62 0.90 -12.05
N PHE A 22 1.43 1.67 -11.32
CA PHE A 22 2.08 2.85 -11.89
C PHE A 22 3.13 2.51 -12.95
N TYR A 23 3.92 1.46 -12.75
CA TYR A 23 4.88 1.03 -13.78
C TYR A 23 4.18 0.47 -15.03
N ALA A 24 3.05 -0.23 -14.86
CA ALA A 24 2.23 -0.65 -16.00
C ALA A 24 1.65 0.58 -16.74
N ALA A 25 1.11 1.55 -16.01
CA ALA A 25 0.59 2.78 -16.58
C ALA A 25 1.67 3.57 -17.35
N GLU A 26 2.85 3.75 -16.75
CA GLU A 26 4.00 4.40 -17.39
C GLU A 26 4.34 3.73 -18.72
N HIS A 27 4.45 2.40 -18.72
CA HIS A 27 4.79 1.66 -19.92
C HIS A 27 3.71 1.78 -21.02
N ILE A 28 2.43 1.73 -20.66
CA ILE A 28 1.30 1.83 -21.60
C ILE A 28 1.18 3.25 -22.17
N LEU A 29 1.37 4.27 -21.35
CA LEU A 29 1.25 5.67 -21.76
C LEU A 29 2.48 6.14 -22.56
N GLY A 30 3.63 5.50 -22.35
CA GLY A 30 4.85 5.75 -23.11
C GLY A 30 4.90 5.12 -24.51
N GLN A 31 3.81 4.54 -25.01
CA GLN A 31 3.75 3.98 -26.36
C GLN A 31 3.50 5.08 -27.40
N ASP A 32 4.44 5.27 -28.32
CA ASP A 32 4.32 6.31 -29.37
C ASP A 32 3.52 5.84 -30.60
N GLU A 33 3.49 4.53 -30.86
CA GLU A 33 2.91 3.96 -32.09
C GLU A 33 1.38 3.84 -32.03
N ILE A 34 0.82 3.76 -30.82
CA ILE A 34 -0.62 3.63 -30.59
C ILE A 34 -1.10 4.64 -29.55
N ARG A 35 -2.31 5.16 -29.74
CA ARG A 35 -2.95 6.02 -28.76
C ARG A 35 -3.50 5.17 -27.62
N THR A 36 -3.06 5.43 -26.40
CA THR A 36 -3.52 4.72 -25.20
C THR A 36 -4.24 5.67 -24.23
N GLN A 37 -5.11 5.09 -23.41
CA GLN A 37 -5.76 5.75 -22.27
C GLN A 37 -5.78 4.79 -21.09
N VAL A 38 -5.45 5.28 -19.90
CA VAL A 38 -5.36 4.47 -18.69
C VAL A 38 -6.27 5.04 -17.61
N ASP A 39 -7.22 4.23 -17.15
CA ASP A 39 -7.97 4.50 -15.92
C ASP A 39 -7.45 3.55 -14.84
N MET A 40 -6.91 4.13 -13.76
CA MET A 40 -6.40 3.40 -12.60
C MET A 40 -7.39 3.52 -11.46
N PHE A 41 -7.85 2.37 -10.97
CA PHE A 41 -8.83 2.26 -9.89
C PHE A 41 -8.14 1.81 -8.61
N ASP A 42 -8.54 2.38 -7.47
CA ASP A 42 -8.13 1.90 -6.16
C ASP A 42 -9.28 2.03 -5.17
N ARG A 43 -9.44 1.03 -4.31
CA ARG A 43 -10.43 1.07 -3.22
C ARG A 43 -10.11 2.16 -2.20
N LEU A 44 -8.84 2.54 -2.05
CA LEU A 44 -8.43 3.58 -1.14
C LEU A 44 -8.50 4.95 -1.83
N PRO A 45 -8.79 6.03 -1.09
CA PRO A 45 -8.80 7.38 -1.66
C PRO A 45 -7.39 7.88 -2.01
N THR A 46 -6.34 7.28 -1.44
CA THR A 46 -4.95 7.69 -1.65
C THR A 46 -4.18 6.64 -2.46
N PRO A 47 -3.43 7.04 -3.50
CA PRO A 47 -2.68 6.11 -4.33
C PRO A 47 -1.38 5.62 -3.66
N PHE A 48 -0.58 4.88 -4.42
CA PHE A 48 0.79 4.41 -4.16
C PHE A 48 0.91 3.12 -3.34
N GLY A 49 -0.20 2.56 -2.86
CA GLY A 49 -0.24 1.29 -2.16
C GLY A 49 0.79 1.20 -1.03
N LEU A 50 1.60 0.14 -1.02
CA LEU A 50 2.61 -0.09 0.02
C LEU A 50 3.76 0.92 0.03
N VAL A 51 3.96 1.75 -1.00
CA VAL A 51 4.93 2.85 -0.90
C VAL A 51 4.48 3.86 0.15
N ARG A 52 3.16 4.09 0.26
CA ARG A 52 2.56 4.93 1.30
C ARG A 52 2.29 4.16 2.59
N ALA A 53 1.65 3.00 2.48
CA ALA A 53 1.10 2.27 3.63
C ALA A 53 2.01 1.15 4.18
N GLY A 54 3.11 0.83 3.49
CA GLY A 54 4.00 -0.27 3.82
C GLY A 54 5.42 0.17 4.20
N VAL A 55 6.05 0.99 3.37
CA VAL A 55 7.41 1.51 3.61
C VAL A 55 7.44 2.23 4.95
N ALA A 56 8.34 1.79 5.83
CA ALA A 56 8.49 2.35 7.16
C ALA A 56 8.69 3.88 7.14
N PRO A 57 8.15 4.61 8.13
CA PRO A 57 8.14 6.07 8.11
C PRO A 57 9.54 6.69 8.24
N ASP A 58 10.48 5.95 8.80
CA ASP A 58 11.90 6.32 8.89
C ASP A 58 12.72 5.92 7.64
N HIS A 59 12.06 5.42 6.59
CA HIS A 59 12.64 5.18 5.26
C HIS A 59 12.12 6.15 4.17
N PRO A 60 12.19 7.48 4.36
CA PRO A 60 11.58 8.44 3.43
C PRO A 60 12.22 8.42 2.04
N LYS A 61 13.49 8.01 1.92
CA LYS A 61 14.19 7.91 0.64
C LYS A 61 13.51 6.92 -0.31
N ILE A 62 12.99 5.80 0.19
CA ILE A 62 12.29 4.80 -0.64
C ILE A 62 10.96 5.37 -1.14
N LYS A 63 10.27 6.17 -0.33
CA LYS A 63 9.01 6.85 -0.71
C LYS A 63 9.17 7.87 -1.84
N SER A 64 10.40 8.27 -2.16
CA SER A 64 10.69 9.25 -3.22
C SER A 64 10.32 8.81 -4.64
N VAL A 65 10.11 7.51 -4.85
CA VAL A 65 9.61 6.95 -6.12
C VAL A 65 8.22 7.50 -6.49
N THR A 66 7.46 7.99 -5.51
CA THR A 66 6.16 8.66 -5.75
C THR A 66 6.26 9.82 -6.72
N ARG A 67 7.41 10.51 -6.81
CA ARG A 67 7.62 11.57 -7.82
C ARG A 67 7.56 11.06 -9.27
N VAL A 68 7.95 9.81 -9.50
CA VAL A 68 7.78 9.16 -10.81
C VAL A 68 6.30 8.90 -11.06
N TYR A 69 5.58 8.44 -10.03
CA TYR A 69 4.15 8.16 -10.12
C TYR A 69 3.32 9.43 -10.35
N ASP A 70 3.67 10.53 -9.69
CA ASP A 70 3.07 11.85 -9.90
C ASP A 70 3.23 12.29 -11.36
N LYS A 71 4.43 12.14 -11.93
CA LYS A 71 4.69 12.45 -13.35
C LYS A 71 3.86 11.59 -14.30
N VAL A 72 3.66 10.31 -13.99
CA VAL A 72 2.76 9.43 -14.76
C VAL A 72 1.32 9.92 -14.63
N ALA A 73 0.90 10.34 -13.43
CA ALA A 73 -0.45 10.81 -13.16
C ALA A 73 -0.78 12.16 -13.82
N GLU A 74 0.23 12.98 -14.13
CA GLU A 74 0.10 14.23 -14.89
C GLU A 74 -0.17 14.00 -16.39
N HIS A 75 -0.01 12.77 -16.90
CA HIS A 75 -0.26 12.48 -18.30
C HIS A 75 -1.75 12.74 -18.66
N PRO A 76 -2.06 13.45 -19.76
CA PRO A 76 -3.43 13.86 -20.09
C PRO A 76 -4.40 12.69 -20.33
N ASP A 77 -3.87 11.51 -20.64
CA ASP A 77 -4.64 10.27 -20.85
C ASP A 77 -4.63 9.32 -19.66
N PHE A 78 -4.11 9.76 -18.53
CA PHE A 78 -4.20 9.04 -17.26
C PHE A 78 -5.37 9.57 -16.43
N ARG A 79 -6.11 8.68 -15.77
CA ARG A 79 -7.15 9.04 -14.81
C ARG A 79 -7.03 8.15 -13.58
N PHE A 80 -6.91 8.76 -12.40
CA PHE A 80 -7.01 8.05 -11.14
C PHE A 80 -8.44 8.11 -10.60
N ARG A 81 -8.95 6.96 -10.15
CA ARG A 81 -10.26 6.79 -9.51
C ARG A 81 -10.08 6.05 -8.19
N GLY A 82 -9.73 6.81 -7.15
CA GLY A 82 -9.68 6.32 -5.78
C GLY A 82 -11.08 6.15 -5.19
N ASN A 83 -11.16 5.40 -4.09
CA ASN A 83 -12.43 5.04 -3.44
C ASN A 83 -13.41 4.31 -4.39
N VAL A 84 -12.87 3.44 -5.24
CA VAL A 84 -13.63 2.54 -6.13
C VAL A 84 -13.08 1.13 -5.96
N GLU A 85 -13.83 0.25 -5.31
CA GLU A 85 -13.43 -1.13 -5.05
C GLU A 85 -13.97 -2.09 -6.12
N PHE A 86 -13.07 -2.79 -6.79
CA PHE A 86 -13.44 -3.87 -7.71
C PHE A 86 -14.13 -5.02 -6.95
N GLY A 87 -15.25 -5.48 -7.48
CA GLY A 87 -16.15 -6.44 -6.83
C GLY A 87 -17.14 -5.82 -5.85
N THR A 88 -17.21 -4.48 -5.74
CA THR A 88 -18.24 -3.76 -4.97
C THR A 88 -18.80 -2.57 -5.75
N ASP A 89 -17.95 -1.63 -6.15
CA ASP A 89 -18.34 -0.42 -6.88
C ASP A 89 -18.14 -0.56 -8.40
N LEU A 90 -17.27 -1.50 -8.80
CA LEU A 90 -16.90 -1.79 -10.18
C LEU A 90 -16.90 -3.31 -10.38
N GLU A 91 -17.73 -3.79 -11.29
CA GLU A 91 -17.89 -5.23 -11.56
C GLU A 91 -17.07 -5.68 -12.78
N TYR A 92 -17.00 -6.99 -12.99
CA TYR A 92 -16.23 -7.55 -14.10
C TYR A 92 -16.84 -7.18 -15.45
N GLU A 93 -18.17 -7.13 -15.51
CA GLU A 93 -18.97 -6.78 -16.68
C GLU A 93 -18.69 -5.34 -17.13
N ASP A 94 -18.61 -4.39 -16.19
CA ASP A 94 -18.22 -3.01 -16.48
C ASP A 94 -16.85 -2.95 -17.15
N LEU A 95 -15.90 -3.71 -16.63
CA LEU A 95 -14.54 -3.73 -17.17
C LEU A 95 -14.50 -4.26 -18.61
N LEU A 96 -15.28 -5.30 -18.91
CA LEU A 96 -15.40 -5.86 -20.25
C LEU A 96 -16.12 -4.92 -21.23
N GLU A 97 -17.10 -4.15 -20.74
CA GLU A 97 -17.86 -3.22 -21.57
C GLU A 97 -17.04 -1.98 -21.94
N TYR A 98 -16.30 -1.41 -20.98
CA TYR A 98 -15.68 -0.10 -21.14
C TYR A 98 -14.20 -0.14 -21.52
N PHE A 99 -13.49 -1.25 -21.31
CA PHE A 99 -12.05 -1.35 -21.53
C PHE A 99 -11.68 -2.47 -22.51
N HIS A 100 -10.59 -2.26 -23.24
CA HIS A 100 -10.05 -3.27 -24.16
C HIS A 100 -9.13 -4.26 -23.44
N ALA A 101 -8.53 -3.85 -22.33
CA ALA A 101 -7.66 -4.68 -21.51
C ALA A 101 -7.78 -4.26 -20.03
N VAL A 102 -7.52 -5.23 -19.15
CA VAL A 102 -7.54 -5.05 -17.70
C VAL A 102 -6.26 -5.63 -17.11
N ILE A 103 -5.63 -4.92 -16.20
CA ILE A 103 -4.46 -5.38 -15.46
C ILE A 103 -4.76 -5.34 -13.96
N PHE A 104 -4.67 -6.50 -13.30
CA PHE A 104 -4.82 -6.59 -11.86
C PHE A 104 -3.48 -6.37 -11.16
N CYS A 105 -3.37 -5.27 -10.43
CA CYS A 105 -2.22 -4.82 -9.66
C CYS A 105 -2.55 -4.73 -8.16
N VAL A 106 -3.35 -5.66 -7.66
CA VAL A 106 -3.97 -5.63 -6.32
C VAL A 106 -3.02 -5.96 -5.15
N GLY A 107 -1.81 -6.46 -5.46
CA GLY A 107 -0.83 -6.86 -4.44
C GLY A 107 -1.32 -8.02 -3.56
N ALA A 108 -0.74 -8.13 -2.35
CA ALA A 108 -1.13 -9.10 -1.33
C ALA A 108 -1.51 -8.36 -0.04
N ARG A 109 -2.77 -8.46 0.37
CA ARG A 109 -3.32 -7.72 1.52
C ARG A 109 -3.22 -8.46 2.85
N SER A 110 -3.18 -9.79 2.81
CA SER A 110 -3.32 -10.62 4.01
C SER A 110 -1.97 -11.19 4.45
N ASP A 111 -1.76 -11.25 5.76
CA ASP A 111 -0.61 -11.93 6.35
C ASP A 111 -0.72 -13.46 6.21
N ARG A 112 0.44 -14.12 6.11
CA ARG A 112 0.54 -15.57 6.15
C ARG A 112 0.47 -16.06 7.59
N ARG A 113 -0.55 -16.86 7.92
CA ARG A 113 -0.71 -17.47 9.24
C ARG A 113 0.40 -18.47 9.54
N LEU A 114 0.83 -18.52 10.80
CA LEU A 114 1.75 -19.51 11.36
C LEU A 114 1.08 -20.89 11.49
N GLY A 115 -0.23 -20.95 11.68
CA GLY A 115 -0.96 -22.21 11.81
C GLY A 115 -0.65 -22.97 13.10
N ILE A 116 -0.27 -22.26 14.16
CA ILE A 116 0.05 -22.84 15.47
C ILE A 116 -1.12 -22.68 16.46
N PRO A 117 -1.21 -23.53 17.49
CA PRO A 117 -2.19 -23.35 18.55
C PRO A 117 -2.09 -21.95 19.17
N ARG A 118 -3.23 -21.32 19.42
CA ARG A 118 -3.35 -20.03 20.13
C ARG A 118 -2.79 -18.80 19.39
N GLU A 119 -2.54 -18.88 18.08
CA GLU A 119 -2.14 -17.75 17.23
C GLU A 119 -3.15 -16.58 17.22
N TYR A 120 -4.36 -16.77 17.73
CA TYR A 120 -5.43 -15.77 17.78
C TYR A 120 -5.58 -15.09 19.14
N LEU A 121 -4.69 -15.38 20.11
CA LEU A 121 -4.75 -14.72 21.40
C LEU A 121 -4.48 -13.21 21.27
N PRO A 122 -5.07 -12.36 22.14
CA PRO A 122 -4.72 -10.95 22.21
C PRO A 122 -3.20 -10.75 22.33
N GLY A 123 -2.64 -9.82 21.56
CA GLY A 123 -1.20 -9.59 21.45
C GLY A 123 -0.51 -10.37 20.33
N SER A 124 -1.19 -11.33 19.67
CA SER A 124 -0.70 -12.02 18.48
C SER A 124 -1.25 -11.36 17.22
N HIS A 125 -0.38 -10.68 16.47
CA HIS A 125 -0.75 -9.85 15.32
C HIS A 125 0.05 -10.20 14.07
N GLY A 126 -0.54 -9.96 12.89
CA GLY A 126 0.19 -9.96 11.63
C GLY A 126 1.14 -8.77 11.53
N ALA A 127 2.25 -8.92 10.81
CA ALA A 127 3.19 -7.82 10.62
C ALA A 127 2.56 -6.72 9.74
N SER A 128 1.77 -7.10 8.72
CA SER A 128 1.09 -6.14 7.85
C SER A 128 0.06 -5.31 8.61
N ASP A 129 -0.59 -5.90 9.62
CA ASP A 129 -1.49 -5.17 10.53
C ASP A 129 -0.76 -4.05 11.29
N PHE A 130 0.37 -4.38 11.92
CA PHE A 130 1.17 -3.40 12.66
C PHE A 130 1.77 -2.32 11.74
N VAL A 131 2.26 -2.74 10.57
CA VAL A 131 2.82 -1.84 9.55
C VAL A 131 1.77 -0.87 9.02
N GLY A 132 0.62 -1.39 8.61
CA GLY A 132 -0.49 -0.57 8.14
C GLY A 132 -0.98 0.38 9.23
N TRP A 133 -1.03 -0.08 10.48
CA TRP A 133 -1.43 0.74 11.63
C TRP A 133 -0.49 1.93 11.81
N TYR A 134 0.82 1.71 11.94
CA TYR A 134 1.75 2.82 12.15
C TYR A 134 1.83 3.76 10.93
N ASN A 135 1.61 3.26 9.70
CA ASN A 135 1.54 4.08 8.49
C ASN A 135 0.16 4.72 8.26
N ALA A 136 -0.76 4.62 9.22
CA ALA A 136 -2.11 5.19 9.14
C ALA A 136 -2.93 4.74 7.92
N SER A 137 -2.73 3.50 7.48
CA SER A 137 -3.58 2.84 6.49
C SER A 137 -5.04 2.82 6.96
N PRO A 138 -6.03 3.20 6.12
CA PRO A 138 -7.44 3.19 6.50
C PRO A 138 -7.96 1.86 7.06
N ASP A 139 -7.42 0.74 6.58
CA ASP A 139 -7.84 -0.60 7.02
C ASP A 139 -7.35 -0.94 8.44
N GLN A 140 -6.16 -0.45 8.81
CA GLN A 140 -5.47 -0.82 10.04
C GLN A 140 -5.46 0.29 11.11
N ARG A 141 -5.78 1.54 10.76
CA ARG A 141 -5.67 2.71 11.66
C ARG A 141 -6.49 2.62 12.96
N ASN A 142 -7.50 1.76 12.98
CA ASN A 142 -8.36 1.55 14.16
C ASN A 142 -7.92 0.33 15.00
N LEU A 143 -6.86 -0.37 14.60
CA LEU A 143 -6.28 -1.44 15.40
C LEU A 143 -5.66 -0.87 16.69
N THR A 144 -5.66 -1.69 17.72
CA THR A 144 -5.08 -1.38 19.03
C THR A 144 -4.02 -2.41 19.34
N PHE A 145 -2.87 -1.94 19.82
CA PHE A 145 -1.75 -2.77 20.25
C PHE A 145 -1.48 -2.47 21.73
N ASP A 146 -1.24 -3.53 22.50
CA ASP A 146 -0.85 -3.42 23.90
C ASP A 146 0.67 -3.29 24.02
N PHE A 147 1.14 -2.12 24.46
CA PHE A 147 2.55 -1.84 24.68
C PHE A 147 2.94 -1.85 26.17
N SER A 148 2.12 -2.45 27.03
CA SER A 148 2.39 -2.55 28.47
C SER A 148 3.48 -3.58 28.81
N GLY A 149 3.71 -4.54 27.91
CA GLY A 149 4.77 -5.54 28.01
C GLY A 149 6.17 -4.99 27.75
N ASP A 150 7.18 -5.69 28.28
CA ASP A 150 8.59 -5.35 28.14
C ASP A 150 9.30 -6.13 27.00
N ASN A 151 8.69 -7.20 26.50
CA ASN A 151 9.24 -8.09 25.48
C ASN A 151 8.28 -8.29 24.31
N VAL A 152 8.78 -8.18 23.08
CA VAL A 152 8.05 -8.52 21.84
C VAL A 152 8.84 -9.56 21.05
N VAL A 153 8.15 -10.55 20.50
CA VAL A 153 8.73 -11.53 19.57
C VAL A 153 8.17 -11.28 18.17
N VAL A 154 9.06 -11.16 17.18
CA VAL A 154 8.72 -10.97 15.78
C VAL A 154 9.15 -12.22 15.01
N VAL A 155 8.19 -13.00 14.51
CA VAL A 155 8.50 -14.24 13.80
C VAL A 155 8.76 -13.98 12.33
N GLY A 156 10.03 -14.04 11.92
CA GLY A 156 10.44 -14.00 10.51
C GLY A 156 11.76 -13.27 10.30
N ASN A 157 12.57 -13.71 9.33
CA ASN A 157 13.90 -13.16 9.09
C ASN A 157 13.96 -12.30 7.80
N GLY A 158 13.00 -11.39 7.65
CA GLY A 158 12.89 -10.51 6.47
C GLY A 158 12.90 -9.03 6.84
N ASN A 159 12.97 -8.15 5.84
CA ASN A 159 13.07 -6.70 6.06
C ASN A 159 11.87 -6.15 6.86
N VAL A 160 10.67 -6.68 6.67
CA VAL A 160 9.49 -6.26 7.44
C VAL A 160 9.66 -6.56 8.93
N ALA A 161 10.30 -7.68 9.31
CA ALA A 161 10.57 -7.97 10.71
C ALA A 161 11.52 -6.93 11.34
N MET A 162 12.53 -6.50 10.56
CA MET A 162 13.42 -5.42 10.97
C MET A 162 12.71 -4.07 11.06
N ASP A 163 11.76 -3.78 10.16
CA ASP A 163 10.95 -2.55 10.22
C ASP A 163 10.09 -2.52 11.48
N VAL A 164 9.41 -3.63 11.81
CA VAL A 164 8.63 -3.77 13.05
C VAL A 164 9.52 -3.56 14.28
N ALA A 165 10.65 -4.28 14.35
CA ALA A 165 11.56 -4.19 15.48
C ALA A 165 12.12 -2.77 15.64
N ARG A 166 12.47 -2.10 14.55
CA ARG A 166 13.01 -0.74 14.58
C ARG A 166 11.96 0.28 15.03
N VAL A 167 10.73 0.23 14.50
CA VAL A 167 9.64 1.13 14.94
C VAL A 167 9.33 0.95 16.42
N LEU A 168 9.39 -0.27 16.95
CA LEU A 168 9.21 -0.53 18.38
C LEU A 168 10.35 0.00 19.25
N MET A 169 11.56 0.10 18.72
CA MET A 169 12.76 0.44 19.48
C MET A 169 13.29 1.86 19.27
N LEU A 170 12.81 2.56 18.24
CA LEU A 170 13.19 3.95 17.99
C LEU A 170 12.69 4.88 19.10
N PRO A 171 13.51 5.85 19.55
CA PRO A 171 13.06 6.88 20.47
C PRO A 171 11.87 7.66 19.89
N PRO A 172 10.86 8.03 20.71
CA PRO A 172 9.72 8.80 20.23
C PRO A 172 10.10 10.08 19.47
N ASP A 173 11.16 10.78 19.89
CA ASP A 173 11.64 12.01 19.24
C ASP A 173 12.12 11.78 17.79
N GLU A 174 12.67 10.59 17.49
CA GLU A 174 13.05 10.25 16.12
C GLU A 174 11.82 9.95 15.26
N LEU A 175 10.78 9.35 15.84
CA LEU A 175 9.52 9.06 15.15
C LEU A 175 8.72 10.35 14.87
N VAL A 176 8.79 11.36 15.74
CA VAL A 176 8.12 12.67 15.55
C VAL A 176 8.54 13.34 14.24
N ALA A 177 9.78 13.12 13.79
CA ALA A 177 10.32 13.71 12.57
C ALA A 177 9.89 12.96 11.27
N THR A 178 9.11 11.89 11.40
CA THR A 178 8.69 11.03 10.27
C THR A 178 7.23 11.27 9.88
N ASP A 179 6.74 10.55 8.86
CA ASP A 179 5.34 10.56 8.44
C ASP A 179 4.46 9.52 9.14
N ILE A 180 4.90 8.99 10.30
CA ILE A 180 4.14 8.04 11.11
C ILE A 180 2.76 8.60 11.50
N GLY A 181 1.75 7.73 11.57
CA GLY A 181 0.41 8.10 11.99
C GLY A 181 0.40 8.67 13.41
N GLY A 182 -0.18 9.86 13.59
CA GLY A 182 -0.20 10.51 14.92
C GLY A 182 -0.87 9.70 16.04
N HIS A 183 -1.77 8.78 15.70
CA HIS A 183 -2.35 7.84 16.67
C HIS A 183 -1.33 6.79 17.12
N ALA A 184 -0.55 6.26 16.20
CA ALA A 184 0.52 5.32 16.47
C ALA A 184 1.68 5.98 17.24
N LEU A 185 2.06 7.20 16.87
CA LEU A 185 3.07 7.96 17.60
C LEU A 185 2.71 8.16 19.08
N ARG A 186 1.46 8.51 19.38
CA ARG A 186 0.98 8.65 20.77
C ARG A 186 1.07 7.33 21.53
N ALA A 187 0.63 6.24 20.92
CA ALA A 187 0.69 4.93 21.55
C ALA A 187 2.14 4.45 21.77
N LEU A 188 3.03 4.67 20.78
CA LEU A 188 4.44 4.32 20.87
C LEU A 188 5.22 5.22 21.85
N SER A 189 4.74 6.43 22.15
CA SER A 189 5.33 7.29 23.17
C SER A 189 5.16 6.72 24.60
N GLU A 190 4.17 5.85 24.80
CA GLU A 190 3.92 5.15 26.06
C GLU A 190 4.50 3.73 26.08
N ASN A 191 5.23 3.35 25.02
CA ASN A 191 5.77 2.01 24.82
C ASN A 191 6.77 1.61 25.92
N LYS A 192 6.52 0.46 26.56
CA LYS A 192 7.40 -0.10 27.61
C LYS A 192 8.32 -1.20 27.12
N VAL A 193 8.25 -1.58 25.84
CA VAL A 193 9.09 -2.62 25.25
C VAL A 193 10.56 -2.24 25.39
N ARG A 194 11.36 -3.17 25.93
CA ARG A 194 12.81 -3.04 26.14
C ARG A 194 13.59 -4.03 25.28
N GLN A 195 12.95 -5.11 24.87
CA GLN A 195 13.58 -6.17 24.10
C GLN A 195 12.65 -6.62 22.98
N VAL A 196 13.20 -6.66 21.77
CA VAL A 196 12.58 -7.29 20.61
C VAL A 196 13.45 -8.49 20.21
N THR A 197 12.84 -9.66 20.12
CA THR A 197 13.47 -10.90 19.65
C THR A 197 12.94 -11.25 18.26
N ILE A 198 13.84 -11.46 17.30
CA ILE A 198 13.54 -11.92 15.94
C ILE A 198 14.00 -13.37 15.80
#